data_AF-A0A0Q4K953-F1
#
_entry.id   AF-A0A0Q4K953-F1
#
_cell.length_a   1.000
_cell.length_b   1.000
_cell.length_c   1.000
_cell.angle_alpha   90.00
_cell.angle_beta   90.00
_cell.angle_gamma   90.00
#
_symmetry.space_group_name_H-M   'P 1'
#
loop_
_entity.id
_entity.type
_entity.pdbx_description
1 polymer ?
#
loop_
_entity_poly.entity_id
_entity_poly.type
_entity_poly.pdbx_seq_one_letter_code
_entity_poly.pdbx_strand_id
1 'polypeptide(L)' 'MRVADTVPGDRGAWPFDRPCHLILNLAVGGDWGGKRGIDDAAFPMRLTIDHVRYWQAKP' A
#
# COMPACT_ATOMS: atom_id res chain seq x y z
N MET A 1 2.63 -13.84 -5.20
CA MET A 1 1.73 -14.43 -4.17
C MET A 1 0.36 -14.60 -4.81
N ARG A 2 0.00 -15.82 -5.22
CA ARG A 2 -1.39 -16.14 -5.61
C ARG A 2 -2.03 -16.79 -4.39
N VAL A 3 -2.98 -16.11 -3.78
CA VAL A 3 -3.86 -16.72 -2.79
C VAL A 3 -5.01 -17.33 -3.60
N ALA A 4 -5.19 -18.64 -3.51
CA ALA A 4 -6.29 -19.31 -4.18
C ALA A 4 -7.53 -19.21 -3.28
N ASP A 5 -8.62 -18.62 -3.79
CA ASP A 5 -9.90 -18.46 -3.07
C ASP A 5 -10.70 -19.78 -3.01
N THR A 6 -10.01 -20.91 -2.85
CA THR A 6 -10.58 -22.26 -2.95
C THR A 6 -11.18 -22.75 -1.63
N VAL A 7 -11.05 -21.99 -0.54
CA VAL A 7 -11.55 -22.34 0.79
C VAL A 7 -12.23 -21.11 1.38
N PRO A 8 -13.45 -21.22 1.94
CA PRO A 8 -14.04 -20.11 2.69
C PRO A 8 -13.10 -19.68 3.81
N GLY A 9 -12.74 -18.41 3.82
CA GLY A 9 -11.89 -17.83 4.87
C GLY A 9 -12.60 -17.86 6.23
N ASP A 10 -11.84 -18.05 7.31
CA ASP A 10 -12.34 -17.86 8.67
C ASP A 10 -12.43 -16.35 9.01
N ARG A 11 -12.81 -15.99 10.24
CA ARG A 11 -12.82 -14.57 10.67
C ARG A 11 -11.45 -13.90 10.50
N GLY A 12 -10.34 -14.64 10.59
CA GLY A 12 -8.99 -14.12 10.40
C GLY A 12 -8.67 -13.78 8.93
N ALA A 13 -9.38 -14.37 7.98
CA ALA A 13 -9.24 -14.09 6.56
C ALA A 13 -9.82 -12.73 6.14
N TRP A 14 -10.66 -12.10 6.98
CA TRP A 14 -11.25 -10.79 6.72
C TRP A 14 -10.69 -9.72 7.67
N PRO A 15 -9.57 -9.05 7.34
CA PRO A 15 -8.89 -8.13 8.24
C PRO A 15 -9.48 -6.70 8.26
N PHE A 16 -10.59 -6.45 7.54
CA PHE A 16 -11.13 -5.11 7.25
C PHE A 16 -12.23 -4.65 8.23
N ASP A 17 -12.43 -5.36 9.32
CA ASP A 17 -13.43 -5.08 10.36
C ASP A 17 -12.84 -4.42 11.63
N ARG A 18 -11.54 -4.08 11.58
CA ARG A 18 -10.79 -3.43 12.66
C ARG A 18 -10.23 -2.09 12.19
N PRO A 19 -9.87 -1.19 13.12
CA PRO A 19 -9.23 0.08 12.77
C PRO A 19 -7.95 -0.14 11.97
N CYS A 20 -7.79 0.66 10.91
CA CYS A 20 -6.59 0.72 10.09
C CYS A 20 -5.99 2.12 10.13
N HIS A 21 -4.70 2.23 9.82
CA HIS A 21 -4.00 3.50 9.67
C HIS A 21 -3.63 3.72 8.19
N LEU A 22 -3.58 4.99 7.77
CA LEU A 22 -3.08 5.35 6.44
C LEU A 22 -1.56 5.25 6.43
N ILE A 23 -1.01 4.70 5.35
CA ILE A 23 0.43 4.68 5.07
C ILE A 23 0.67 5.50 3.80
N LEU A 24 1.67 6.39 3.84
CA LEU A 24 2.16 7.15 2.70
C LEU A 24 3.66 6.88 2.57
N ASN A 25 4.12 6.47 1.40
CA ASN A 25 5.53 6.16 1.18
C ASN A 25 5.98 6.53 -0.24
N LEU A 26 7.27 6.86 -0.36
CA LEU A 26 8.00 6.97 -1.62
C LEU A 26 9.05 5.87 -1.65
N ALA A 27 8.62 4.63 -1.93
CA ALA A 27 9.56 3.51 -2.05
C ALA A 27 10.40 3.67 -3.32
N VAL A 28 11.69 3.36 -3.23
CA VAL A 28 12.63 3.34 -4.35
C VAL A 28 13.33 1.99 -4.38
N GLY A 29 13.25 1.29 -5.52
CA GLY A 29 13.88 -0.03 -5.65
C GLY A 29 13.06 -1.18 -5.04
N GLY A 30 13.77 -2.14 -4.44
CA GLY A 30 13.22 -3.42 -3.98
C GLY A 30 12.90 -4.40 -5.12
N ASP A 31 12.54 -5.63 -4.77
CA ASP A 31 12.24 -6.70 -5.74
C ASP A 31 11.15 -6.32 -6.75
N TRP A 32 10.26 -5.40 -6.34
CA TRP A 32 9.21 -4.89 -7.20
C TRP A 32 9.57 -3.57 -7.90
N GLY A 33 9.85 -2.51 -7.15
CA GLY A 33 10.09 -1.17 -7.71
C GLY A 33 11.43 -1.04 -8.43
N GLY A 34 12.41 -1.89 -8.11
CA GLY A 34 13.74 -1.93 -8.69
C GLY A 34 13.96 -3.12 -9.62
N LYS A 35 12.90 -3.76 -10.10
CA LYS A 35 13.00 -4.96 -10.97
C LYS A 35 13.87 -4.74 -12.22
N ARG A 36 14.09 -3.48 -12.62
CA ARG A 36 14.95 -3.09 -13.75
C ARG A 36 16.15 -2.23 -13.33
N GLY A 37 16.55 -2.31 -12.07
CA GLY A 37 17.53 -1.41 -11.47
C GLY A 37 16.90 -0.09 -10.99
N ILE A 38 17.75 0.76 -10.43
CA ILE A 38 17.42 2.12 -9.99
C ILE A 38 18.26 3.07 -10.86
N ASP A 39 17.65 4.12 -11.38
CA ASP A 39 18.34 5.16 -12.13
C ASP A 39 18.80 6.27 -11.18
N ASP A 40 20.10 6.36 -10.94
CA ASP A 40 20.70 7.36 -10.07
C ASP A 40 20.51 8.79 -10.60
N ALA A 41 20.32 8.98 -11.90
CA ALA A 41 20.07 10.29 -12.49
C ALA A 41 18.65 10.82 -12.20
N ALA A 42 17.74 9.95 -11.76
CA ALA A 42 16.36 10.34 -11.42
C ALA A 42 16.23 11.05 -10.07
N PHE A 43 17.31 11.12 -9.27
CA PHE A 43 17.29 11.79 -7.98
C PHE A 43 17.62 13.29 -8.08
N PRO A 44 16.99 14.14 -7.24
CA PRO A 44 16.07 13.80 -6.14
C PRO A 44 14.61 13.61 -6.60
N MET A 45 13.94 12.59 -6.06
CA MET A 45 12.50 12.36 -6.25
C MET A 45 11.70 12.92 -5.08
N ARG A 46 10.46 13.35 -5.33
CA ARG A 46 9.59 13.95 -4.31
C ARG A 46 8.16 13.41 -4.43
N LEU A 47 7.58 13.07 -3.27
CA LEU A 47 6.15 12.84 -3.11
C LEU A 47 5.55 14.07 -2.41
N THR A 48 4.93 14.95 -3.20
CA THR A 48 4.31 16.18 -2.68
C THR A 48 2.84 15.91 -2.37
N ILE A 49 2.42 16.13 -1.13
CA ILE A 49 1.05 15.90 -0.68
C ILE A 49 0.50 17.20 -0.12
N ASP A 50 -0.51 17.74 -0.79
CA ASP A 50 -1.18 18.98 -0.38
C ASP A 50 -2.16 18.73 0.79
N HIS A 51 -2.93 17.64 0.72
CA HIS A 51 -3.82 17.25 1.81
C HIS A 51 -4.07 15.75 1.86
N VAL A 52 -4.33 15.27 3.07
CA VAL A 52 -4.93 13.96 3.36
C VAL A 52 -6.24 14.24 4.07
N ARG A 53 -7.32 13.64 3.59
CA ARG A 53 -8.63 13.76 4.22
C ARG A 53 -9.30 12.40 4.29
N TYR A 54 -9.92 12.12 5.43
CA TYR A 54 -10.69 10.91 5.68
C TYR A 54 -12.06 11.31 6.22
N TRP A 55 -13.10 10.65 5.73
CA TRP A 55 -14.46 10.81 6.20
C TRP A 55 -15.04 9.44 6.51
N GLN A 56 -15.60 9.31 7.70
CA GLN A 56 -16.37 8.14 8.07
C GLN A 56 -17.81 8.33 7.59
N ALA A 57 -18.39 7.30 6.95
CA ALA A 57 -19.81 7.30 6.62
C ALA A 57 -20.62 7.48 7.91
N LYS A 58 -21.68 8.29 7.85
CA LYS A 58 -22.62 8.38 8.97
C LYS A 58 -23.19 6.97 9.23
N PRO A 59 -23.34 6.58 10.51
CA PRO A 59 -23.93 5.29 10.86
C PRO A 59 -25.32 5.10 10.26
#